data_AF-A0A3B9NM51-F1
#
_entry.id   AF-A0A3B9NM51-F1
#
_cell.length_a   1.000
_cell.length_b   1.000
_cell.length_c   1.000
_cell.angle_alpha   90.00
_cell.angle_beta   90.00
_cell.angle_gamma   90.00
#
_symmetry.space_group_name_H-M   'P 1'
#
loop_
_entity.id
_entity.type
_entity.pdbx_description
1 polymer ?
#
loop_
_entity_poly.entity_id
_entity_poly.type
_entity_poly.pdbx_seq_one_letter_code
_entity_poly.pdbx_strand_id
1 'polypeptide(L)' 'MTLLGQISPQTFLETYWQQKPLVVRGALPNWPSPLTGDEL' A
#
# COMPACT_ATOMS: atom_id res chain seq x y z
N MET A 1 -6.33 -10.52 4.61
CA MET A 1 -5.59 -9.24 4.68
C MET A 1 -5.72 -8.52 3.35
N THR A 2 -5.86 -7.20 3.37
CA THR A 2 -6.15 -6.38 2.19
C THR A 2 -5.13 -5.24 2.08
N LEU A 3 -4.55 -5.06 0.89
CA LEU A 3 -3.50 -4.05 0.63
C LEU A 3 -3.95 -2.62 0.98
N LEU A 4 -5.23 -2.32 0.78
CA LEU A 4 -5.82 -1.01 1.04
C LEU A 4 -6.49 -0.91 2.42
N GLY A 5 -6.20 -1.85 3.32
CA GLY A 5 -6.86 -1.92 4.63
C GLY A 5 -8.36 -2.09 4.48
N GLN A 6 -9.15 -1.22 5.10
CA GLN A 6 -10.62 -1.26 5.02
C GLN A 6 -11.18 -0.54 3.77
N ILE A 7 -10.33 0.05 2.93
CA ILE A 7 -10.75 0.83 1.76
C ILE A 7 -10.92 -0.10 0.56
N SER A 8 -12.04 0.04 -0.16
CA SER A 8 -12.26 -0.68 -1.41
C SER A 8 -11.37 -0.11 -2.53
N PRO A 9 -11.01 -0.91 -3.55
CA PRO A 9 -10.32 -0.40 -4.73
C PRO A 9 -11.06 0.76 -5.41
N GLN A 10 -12.39 0.70 -5.48
CA GLN A 10 -13.22 1.77 -6.05
C GLN A 10 -13.03 3.09 -5.29
N THR A 11 -13.19 3.06 -3.97
CA THR A 11 -13.00 4.25 -3.12
C THR A 11 -11.58 4.80 -3.22
N PHE A 12 -10.56 3.93 -3.35
CA PHE A 12 -9.18 4.36 -3.56
C PHE A 12 -9.01 5.14 -4.87
N LEU A 13 -9.53 4.62 -5.98
CA LEU A 13 -9.44 5.26 -7.30
C LEU A 13 -10.17 6.59 -7.35
N GLU A 14 -11.38 6.66 -6.78
CA GLU A 14 -12.23 7.85 -6.84
C GLU A 14 -11.75 8.98 -5.92
N THR A 15 -11.14 8.66 -4.77
CA THR A 15 -10.86 9.66 -3.73
C THR A 15 -9.36 9.96 -3.53
N TYR A 16 -8.47 9.01 -3.82
CA TYR A 16 -7.05 9.12 -3.45
C TYR A 16 -6.11 9.06 -4.65
N TRP A 17 -6.36 8.17 -5.60
CA TRP A 17 -5.49 7.98 -6.74
C TRP A 17 -5.28 9.28 -7.52
N GLN A 18 -4.02 9.70 -7.64
CA GLN A 18 -3.58 10.95 -8.27
C GLN A 18 -4.26 12.25 -7.75
N GLN A 19 -4.91 12.19 -6.59
CA GLN A 19 -5.62 13.34 -6.02
C GLN A 19 -5.01 13.79 -4.69
N LYS A 20 -4.77 12.85 -3.76
CA LYS A 20 -4.22 13.15 -2.45
C LYS A 20 -3.48 11.95 -1.84
N PRO A 21 -2.47 12.20 -0.99
CA PRO A 21 -1.75 11.13 -0.33
C PRO A 21 -2.66 10.29 0.58
N LEU A 22 -2.31 9.01 0.72
CA LEU A 22 -2.97 8.04 1.60
C LEU A 22 -1.90 7.20 2.30
N VAL A 23 -2.03 7.03 3.62
CA VAL A 23 -1.18 6.11 4.40
C VAL A 23 -2.02 4.93 4.87
N VAL A 24 -1.70 3.73 4.40
CA VAL A 24 -2.34 2.49 4.84
C VAL A 24 -1.42 1.76 5.83
N ARG A 25 -1.75 1.82 7.12
CA ARG A 25 -0.96 1.17 8.18
C ARG A 25 -1.14 -0.35 8.13
N GLY A 26 -0.03 -1.09 8.19
CA GLY A 26 -0.06 -2.56 8.23
C GLY A 26 -0.57 -3.22 6.95
N ALA A 27 -0.46 -2.54 5.79
CA ALA A 27 -0.89 -3.07 4.50
C ALA A 27 -0.23 -4.41 4.15
N LEU A 28 1.05 -4.55 4.52
CA LEU A 28 1.87 -5.74 4.33
C LEU A 28 2.60 -6.06 5.65
N PRO A 29 2.00 -6.81 6.58
CA PRO A 29 2.65 -7.15 7.84
C PRO A 29 3.75 -8.18 7.60
N ASN A 30 4.81 -8.08 8.41
CA ASN A 30 5.95 -9.00 8.37
C ASN A 30 6.55 -9.17 6.96
N TRP A 31 6.48 -8.13 6.11
CA TRP A 31 6.97 -8.17 4.73
C TRP A 31 8.51 -8.05 4.71
N PRO A 32 9.25 -9.08 4.27
CA PRO A 32 10.69 -8.98 4.10
C PRO A 32 11.02 -8.24 2.80
N SER A 33 12.18 -7.57 2.74
CA SER A 33 12.69 -7.05 1.47
C SER A 33 12.98 -8.21 0.51
N PRO A 34 12.56 -8.14 -0.77
CA PRO A 34 12.88 -9.17 -1.75
C PRO A 34 14.33 -9.11 -2.23
N LEU A 35 15.04 -8.01 -1.95
CA LEU A 35 16.42 -7.76 -2.36
C LEU A 35 17.23 -7.26 -1.16
N THR A 36 18.51 -7.60 -1.15
CA THR A 36 19.52 -7.03 -0.26
C THR A 36 19.99 -5.67 -0.76
N GLY A 37 20.67 -4.90 0.09
CA GLY A 37 21.15 -3.57 -0.30
C GLY A 37 22.16 -3.58 -1.45
N ASP A 38 22.92 -4.67 -1.61
CA ASP A 38 23.94 -4.83 -2.65
C ASP A 38 23.35 -5.20 -4.03
N GLU A 39 22.07 -5.57 -4.10
CA GLU A 39 21.36 -5.99 -5.32
C GLU A 39 20.54 -4.86 -5.99
N LEU A 40 20.51 -3.67 -5.40
CA LEU A 40 19.79 -2.47 -5.90
C LEU A 40 20.58 -1.72 -6.99
#